data_AF-M1YYG7-F1
#
_entry.id   AF-M1YYG7-F1
#
_cell.length_a   1.000
_cell.length_b   1.000
_cell.length_c   1.000
_cell.angle_alpha   90.00
_cell.angle_beta   90.00
_cell.angle_gamma   90.00
#
_symmetry.space_group_name_H-M   'P 1'
#
loop_
_entity.id
_entity.type
_entity.pdbx_description
1 polymer ?
#
loop_
_entity_poly.entity_id
_entity_poly.type
_entity_poly.pdbx_seq_one_letter_code
_entity_poly.pdbx_strand_id
1 'polypeptide(L)'
;MVEGRFVDNGDGTVTDTHSRLMWMQKDSYLEFKDNITYAKAKKYLKRRNEEAFAGHSDWRLPSKDEAHSLYLREKEASILDRYEMLIYIDPVFTEGCGFNTWTSNTMGSINAYVFSFASGTGGHTDVDDILHTSVRLVRGTMDPEFKKKLGKIPPRKGLYTSEQR
;
A
#
# COMPACT_ATOMS: atom_id res chain seq x y z
N MET A 1 3.27 -6.68 28.05
CA MET A 1 2.85 -7.10 26.70
C MET A 1 3.71 -6.30 25.74
N VAL A 2 4.46 -6.94 24.85
CA VAL A 2 5.15 -6.20 23.79
C VAL A 2 4.05 -5.75 22.84
N GLU A 3 3.76 -4.45 22.80
CA GLU A 3 2.90 -3.88 21.78
C GLU A 3 3.52 -4.20 20.41
N GLY A 4 2.78 -4.91 19.57
CA GLY A 4 3.20 -5.21 18.20
C GLY A 4 3.38 -3.93 17.40
N ARG A 5 4.25 -3.95 16.38
CA ARG A 5 4.48 -2.80 15.49
C ARG A 5 3.17 -2.31 14.88
N PHE A 6 2.32 -3.24 14.43
CA PHE A 6 1.02 -2.92 13.88
C PHE A 6 -0.08 -3.20 14.91
N VAL A 7 -0.90 -2.20 15.18
CA VAL A 7 -1.96 -2.23 16.18
C VAL A 7 -3.29 -2.04 15.48
N ASP A 8 -4.19 -3.02 15.61
CA ASP A 8 -5.59 -2.89 15.17
C ASP A 8 -6.32 -1.90 16.09
N ASN A 9 -6.94 -0.87 15.52
CA ASN A 9 -7.70 0.11 16.26
C ASN A 9 -9.17 -0.32 16.50
N GLY A 10 -9.61 -1.43 15.90
CA GLY A 10 -10.97 -1.98 16.06
C GLY A 10 -12.05 -1.26 15.23
N ASP A 11 -11.66 -0.29 14.40
CA ASP A 11 -12.53 0.53 13.55
C ASP A 11 -12.27 0.32 12.03
N GLY A 12 -11.51 -0.72 11.69
CA GLY A 12 -11.06 -0.99 10.32
C GLY A 12 -9.79 -0.24 9.92
N THR A 13 -9.07 0.34 10.88
CA THR A 13 -7.74 0.94 10.68
C THR A 13 -6.66 0.24 11.51
N VAL A 14 -5.42 0.36 11.03
CA VAL A 14 -4.22 -0.22 11.64
C VAL A 14 -3.20 0.89 11.85
N THR A 15 -2.70 1.03 13.07
CA THR A 15 -1.62 1.95 13.42
C THR A 15 -0.28 1.23 13.32
N ASP A 16 0.66 1.76 12.50
CA ASP A 16 2.06 1.33 12.51
C ASP A 16 2.85 2.23 13.47
N THR A 17 3.20 1.69 14.64
CA THR A 17 3.87 2.44 15.72
C THR A 17 5.30 2.84 15.36
N HIS A 18 5.94 2.16 14.40
CA HIS A 18 7.29 2.48 13.94
C HIS A 18 7.28 3.62 12.92
N SER A 19 6.39 3.55 11.92
CA SER A 19 6.31 4.61 10.89
C SER A 19 5.45 5.80 11.31
N ARG A 20 4.65 5.67 12.38
CA ARG A 20 3.64 6.64 12.84
C ARG A 20 2.50 6.88 11.84
N LEU A 21 2.34 5.97 10.88
CA LEU A 21 1.27 6.00 9.90
C LEU A 21 0.07 5.20 10.39
N MET A 22 -1.10 5.60 9.90
CA MET A 22 -2.32 4.82 10.05
C MET A 22 -2.80 4.39 8.67
N TRP A 23 -3.19 3.13 8.57
CA TRP A 23 -3.56 2.46 7.33
C TRP A 23 -4.98 1.96 7.41
N MET A 24 -5.69 1.94 6.28
CA MET A 24 -6.89 1.13 6.18
C MET A 24 -6.53 -0.36 6.28
N GLN A 25 -7.26 -1.12 7.10
CA GLN A 25 -7.03 -2.56 7.27
C GLN A 25 -7.33 -3.33 5.98
N LYS A 26 -8.40 -2.93 5.28
CA LYS A 26 -8.80 -3.44 3.96
C LYS A 26 -8.27 -2.53 2.85
N ASP A 27 -7.81 -3.14 1.76
CA ASP A 27 -7.48 -2.41 0.54
C ASP A 27 -8.72 -2.30 -0.37
N SER A 28 -8.57 -1.59 -1.49
CA SER A 28 -9.66 -1.43 -2.45
C SER A 28 -10.09 -2.74 -3.12
N TYR A 29 -9.21 -3.75 -3.21
CA TYR A 29 -9.58 -5.04 -3.80
C TYR A 29 -10.60 -5.76 -2.93
N LEU A 30 -10.43 -5.74 -1.60
CA LEU A 30 -11.38 -6.37 -0.68
C LEU A 30 -12.77 -5.72 -0.71
N GLU A 31 -12.83 -4.44 -1.07
CA GLU A 31 -14.06 -3.65 -1.23
C GLU A 31 -14.75 -3.90 -2.57
N PHE A 32 -14.01 -3.85 -3.68
CA PHE A 32 -14.58 -3.94 -5.04
C PHE A 32 -14.60 -5.36 -5.61
N LYS A 33 -13.83 -6.27 -5.02
CA LYS A 33 -13.49 -7.60 -5.57
C LYS A 33 -12.93 -7.53 -6.99
N ASP A 34 -12.26 -6.43 -7.30
CA ASP A 34 -11.67 -6.15 -8.61
C ASP A 34 -10.40 -5.31 -8.45
N ASN A 35 -9.48 -5.45 -9.40
CA ASN A 35 -8.37 -4.53 -9.52
C ASN A 35 -8.88 -3.19 -10.04
N ILE A 36 -8.10 -2.13 -9.83
CA ILE A 36 -8.52 -0.79 -10.20
C ILE A 36 -7.41 -0.05 -10.95
N THR A 37 -7.82 0.76 -11.92
CA THR A 37 -6.92 1.75 -12.53
C THR A 37 -6.53 2.81 -11.51
N TYR A 38 -5.48 3.58 -11.82
CA TYR A 38 -5.08 4.72 -11.00
C TYR A 38 -6.21 5.75 -10.86
N ALA A 39 -6.99 5.97 -11.92
CA ALA A 39 -8.15 6.86 -11.89
C ALA A 39 -9.24 6.36 -10.92
N LYS A 40 -9.53 5.05 -10.92
CA LYS A 40 -10.44 4.44 -9.94
C LYS A 40 -9.89 4.54 -8.52
N ALA A 41 -8.58 4.40 -8.32
CA ALA A 41 -7.94 4.58 -7.00
C ALA A 41 -8.14 6.00 -6.45
N LYS A 42 -8.00 7.03 -7.29
CA LYS A 42 -8.30 8.42 -6.91
C LYS A 42 -9.78 8.64 -6.57
N LYS A 43 -10.71 7.99 -7.29
CA LYS A 43 -12.14 8.04 -6.96
C LYS A 43 -12.43 7.34 -5.62
N TYR A 44 -11.81 6.19 -5.37
CA TYR A 44 -11.92 5.47 -4.10
C TYR A 44 -11.43 6.32 -2.93
N LEU A 45 -10.27 6.96 -3.08
CA LEU A 45 -9.74 7.92 -2.12
C LEU A 45 -10.73 9.04 -1.81
N LYS A 46 -11.25 9.72 -2.85
CA LYS A 46 -12.20 10.81 -2.69
C LYS A 46 -13.42 10.37 -1.87
N ARG A 47 -14.00 9.22 -2.23
CA ARG A 47 -15.15 8.64 -1.54
C ARG A 47 -14.87 8.35 -0.06
N ARG A 48 -13.72 7.76 0.26
CA ARG A 48 -13.34 7.45 1.66
C ARG A 48 -13.20 8.70 2.52
N ASN A 49 -12.72 9.81 1.94
CA ASN A 49 -12.65 11.10 2.64
C ASN A 49 -14.02 11.75 2.81
N GLU A 50 -14.91 11.67 1.81
CA GLU A 50 -16.28 12.16 1.90
C GLU A 50 -17.12 11.38 2.93
N GLU A 51 -16.89 10.07 3.05
CA GLU A 51 -17.52 9.19 4.04
C GLU A 51 -16.96 9.38 5.47
N ALA A 52 -15.88 10.16 5.63
CA ALA A 52 -15.13 10.27 6.88
C ALA A 52 -14.81 8.89 7.50
N PHE A 53 -14.29 7.97 6.69
CA PHE A 53 -14.02 6.60 7.12
C PHE A 53 -13.18 6.55 8.40
N ALA A 54 -13.64 5.78 9.39
CA ALA A 54 -13.08 5.71 10.75
C ALA A 54 -12.94 7.09 11.43
N GLY A 55 -13.82 8.04 11.12
CA GLY A 55 -13.78 9.41 11.65
C GLY A 55 -12.72 10.31 10.98
N HIS A 56 -12.16 9.90 9.84
CA HIS A 56 -11.06 10.60 9.18
C HIS A 56 -11.37 10.95 7.72
N SER A 57 -10.99 12.17 7.32
CA SER A 57 -11.17 12.71 5.96
C SER A 57 -9.85 13.18 5.32
N ASP A 58 -8.71 12.78 5.90
CA ASP A 58 -7.34 13.10 5.49
C ASP A 58 -6.60 11.87 4.92
N TRP A 59 -7.33 10.88 4.42
CA TRP A 59 -6.76 9.74 3.71
C TRP A 59 -6.05 10.21 2.44
N ARG A 60 -5.07 9.44 1.99
CA ARG A 60 -4.30 9.67 0.75
C ARG A 60 -3.80 8.35 0.16
N LEU A 61 -3.37 8.41 -1.10
CA LEU A 61 -2.52 7.35 -1.65
C LEU A 61 -1.17 7.34 -0.90
N PRO A 62 -0.58 6.15 -0.64
CA PRO A 62 0.74 6.07 -0.04
C PRO A 62 1.81 6.51 -1.03
N SER A 63 2.91 7.08 -0.55
CA SER A 63 4.14 7.16 -1.33
C SER A 63 4.81 5.79 -1.45
N LYS A 64 5.76 5.64 -2.37
CA LYS A 64 6.53 4.39 -2.54
C LYS A 64 7.26 3.96 -1.25
N ASP A 65 7.75 4.91 -0.46
CA ASP A 65 8.48 4.61 0.79
C ASP A 65 7.50 4.13 1.88
N GLU A 66 6.30 4.70 1.92
CA GLU A 66 5.27 4.28 2.87
C GLU A 66 4.69 2.92 2.49
N ALA A 67 4.45 2.66 1.20
CA ALA A 67 4.10 1.32 0.72
C ALA A 67 5.20 0.30 1.08
N HIS A 68 6.47 0.65 0.88
CA HIS A 68 7.60 -0.19 1.27
C HIS A 68 7.64 -0.46 2.78
N SER A 69 7.21 0.49 3.62
CA SER A 69 7.20 0.27 5.07
C SER A 69 6.30 -0.88 5.52
N LEU A 70 5.22 -1.19 4.78
CA LEU A 70 4.35 -2.31 5.10
C LEU A 70 4.98 -3.67 4.78
N TYR A 71 5.95 -3.69 3.87
CA TYR A 71 6.63 -4.93 3.48
C TYR A 71 7.54 -5.44 4.60
N LEU A 72 7.32 -6.69 4.99
CA LEU A 72 8.12 -7.41 5.96
C LEU A 72 9.01 -8.39 5.22
N ARG A 73 10.27 -8.52 5.62
CA ARG A 73 11.21 -9.45 4.96
C ARG A 73 11.04 -10.89 5.45
N GLU A 74 10.49 -11.05 6.64
CA GLU A 74 10.35 -12.33 7.34
C GLU A 74 9.06 -13.03 6.91
N LYS A 75 9.12 -14.37 6.74
CA LYS A 75 8.01 -15.15 6.17
C LYS A 75 6.88 -15.34 7.17
N GLU A 76 7.19 -15.24 8.45
CA GLU A 76 6.29 -15.49 9.58
C GLU A 76 5.24 -14.39 9.73
N ALA A 77 5.46 -13.22 9.10
CA ALA A 77 4.50 -12.13 9.02
C ALA A 77 4.01 -11.96 7.57
N SER A 78 3.33 -13.00 7.09
CA SER A 78 2.72 -13.04 5.76
C SER A 78 1.24 -13.41 5.83
N ILE A 79 0.50 -12.95 4.83
CA ILE A 79 -0.90 -13.34 4.58
C ILE A 79 -1.03 -13.82 3.14
N LEU A 80 -2.14 -14.48 2.82
CA LEU A 80 -2.47 -14.83 1.45
C LEU A 80 -3.11 -13.65 0.71
N ASP A 81 -2.69 -13.42 -0.53
CA ASP A 81 -3.35 -12.48 -1.43
C ASP A 81 -4.60 -13.10 -2.05
N ARG A 82 -5.26 -12.34 -2.93
CA ARG A 82 -6.44 -12.77 -3.70
C ARG A 82 -6.27 -14.02 -4.58
N TYR A 83 -5.03 -14.44 -4.84
CA TYR A 83 -4.69 -15.62 -5.64
C TYR A 83 -4.13 -16.76 -4.76
N GLU A 84 -4.31 -16.66 -3.44
CA GLU A 84 -3.80 -17.63 -2.47
C GLU A 84 -2.25 -17.70 -2.49
N MET A 85 -1.59 -16.62 -2.87
CA MET A 85 -0.13 -16.49 -2.88
C MET A 85 0.34 -15.67 -1.67
N LEU A 86 1.47 -16.07 -1.09
CA LEU A 86 2.06 -15.34 0.05
C LEU A 86 2.48 -13.93 -0.35
N ILE A 87 2.04 -12.96 0.46
CA ILE A 87 2.54 -11.59 0.48
C ILE A 87 3.05 -11.26 1.88
N TYR A 88 4.09 -10.46 1.97
CA TYR A 88 4.81 -10.25 3.22
C TYR A 88 4.38 -8.95 3.88
N ILE A 89 3.18 -8.98 4.46
CA ILE A 89 2.61 -7.92 5.30
C ILE A 89 2.00 -8.54 6.54
N ASP A 90 1.90 -7.76 7.61
CA ASP A 90 1.45 -8.24 8.92
C ASP A 90 0.02 -8.84 8.89
N PRO A 91 -0.24 -9.97 9.58
CA PRO A 91 -1.57 -10.60 9.65
C PRO A 91 -2.70 -9.75 10.24
N VAL A 92 -2.40 -8.59 10.85
CA VAL A 92 -3.42 -7.61 11.23
C VAL A 92 -4.17 -7.05 10.00
N PHE A 93 -3.55 -7.09 8.82
CA PHE A 93 -4.20 -6.71 7.57
C PHE A 93 -5.08 -7.85 7.04
N THR A 94 -6.18 -7.49 6.39
CA THR A 94 -7.15 -8.49 5.93
C THR A 94 -6.58 -9.34 4.78
N GLU A 95 -6.61 -10.66 4.96
CA GLU A 95 -6.26 -11.66 3.95
C GLU A 95 -7.14 -11.57 2.69
N GLY A 96 -6.59 -11.99 1.54
CA GLY A 96 -7.26 -11.92 0.24
C GLY A 96 -7.18 -10.54 -0.43
N CYS A 97 -6.34 -9.65 0.09
CA CYS A 97 -6.10 -8.33 -0.50
C CYS A 97 -5.27 -8.42 -1.80
N GLY A 98 -5.15 -7.28 -2.49
CA GLY A 98 -4.24 -7.16 -3.62
C GLY A 98 -2.78 -7.25 -3.20
N PHE A 99 -1.95 -7.84 -4.05
CA PHE A 99 -0.51 -7.96 -3.82
C PHE A 99 0.30 -6.75 -4.32
N ASN A 100 -0.28 -5.89 -5.17
CA ASN A 100 0.30 -4.60 -5.54
C ASN A 100 -0.56 -3.44 -5.04
N THR A 101 0.09 -2.35 -4.63
CA THR A 101 -0.58 -1.10 -4.27
C THR A 101 -0.14 0.04 -5.18
N TRP A 102 -1.11 0.84 -5.65
CA TRP A 102 -0.85 2.14 -6.27
C TRP A 102 -0.23 3.11 -5.27
N THR A 103 0.66 3.98 -5.76
CA THR A 103 1.28 5.02 -4.94
C THR A 103 1.02 6.42 -5.51
N SER A 104 1.27 7.45 -4.72
CA SER A 104 1.18 8.85 -5.14
C SER A 104 2.33 9.29 -6.06
N ASN A 105 3.34 8.43 -6.27
CA ASN A 105 4.47 8.74 -7.13
C ASN A 105 4.08 8.54 -8.60
N THR A 106 3.96 9.64 -9.35
CA THR A 106 3.64 9.64 -10.77
C THR A 106 4.81 10.11 -11.62
N MET A 107 4.82 9.69 -12.88
CA MET A 107 5.73 10.19 -13.91
C MET A 107 4.89 10.68 -15.09
N GLY A 108 4.75 12.01 -15.19
CA GLY A 108 3.79 12.63 -16.11
C GLY A 108 2.35 12.26 -15.75
N SER A 109 1.47 12.25 -16.76
CA SER A 109 0.05 11.95 -16.61
C SER A 109 -0.32 10.49 -16.92
N ILE A 110 0.62 9.72 -17.49
CA ILE A 110 0.36 8.37 -18.03
C ILE A 110 0.94 7.25 -17.17
N ASN A 111 1.82 7.55 -16.22
CA ASN A 111 2.42 6.52 -15.37
C ASN A 111 2.31 6.82 -13.88
N ALA A 112 2.08 5.76 -13.10
CA ALA A 112 2.11 5.78 -11.65
C ALA A 112 2.95 4.60 -11.13
N TYR A 113 3.61 4.81 -9.99
CA TYR A 113 4.45 3.80 -9.37
C TYR A 113 3.60 2.81 -8.57
N VAL A 114 3.92 1.53 -8.71
CA VAL A 114 3.32 0.43 -7.97
C VAL A 114 4.37 -0.28 -7.13
N PHE A 115 3.97 -0.70 -5.93
CA PHE A 115 4.79 -1.49 -5.03
C PHE A 115 4.18 -2.88 -4.83
N SER A 116 5.00 -3.93 -4.88
CA SER A 116 4.61 -5.34 -4.77
C SER A 116 4.95 -5.90 -3.39
N PHE A 117 3.93 -6.29 -2.63
CA PHE A 117 4.09 -6.97 -1.34
C PHE A 117 4.51 -8.44 -1.47
N ALA A 118 4.39 -9.03 -2.67
CA ALA A 118 4.86 -10.39 -2.94
C ALA A 118 6.38 -10.47 -3.09
N SER A 119 7.05 -9.36 -3.41
CA SER A 119 8.48 -9.36 -3.77
C SER A 119 9.29 -8.22 -3.17
N GLY A 120 8.65 -7.24 -2.53
CA GLY A 120 9.33 -6.06 -2.00
C GLY A 120 9.91 -5.14 -3.08
N THR A 121 9.44 -5.25 -4.32
CA THR A 121 9.93 -4.50 -5.49
C THR A 121 8.89 -3.51 -6.00
N GLY A 122 9.31 -2.54 -6.80
CA GLY A 122 8.38 -1.61 -7.43
C GLY A 122 8.90 -0.95 -8.70
N GLY A 123 8.02 -0.23 -9.37
CA GLY A 123 8.32 0.48 -10.62
C GLY A 123 7.11 1.23 -11.15
N HIS A 124 7.30 2.03 -12.20
CA HIS A 124 6.20 2.72 -12.86
C HIS A 124 5.54 1.81 -13.89
N THR A 125 4.21 1.83 -13.92
CA THR A 125 3.34 1.20 -14.92
C THR A 125 2.36 2.22 -15.48
N ASP A 126 1.61 1.85 -16.53
CA ASP A 126 0.55 2.67 -17.11
C ASP A 126 -0.59 2.90 -16.12
N VAL A 127 -1.12 4.12 -16.03
CA VAL A 127 -2.23 4.48 -15.13
C VAL A 127 -3.54 3.74 -15.43
N ASP A 128 -3.68 3.25 -16.67
CA ASP A 128 -4.83 2.49 -17.15
C ASP A 128 -4.64 0.97 -16.98
N ASP A 129 -3.55 0.52 -16.36
CA ASP A 129 -3.36 -0.89 -15.98
C ASP A 129 -4.48 -1.34 -15.03
N ILE A 130 -5.17 -2.42 -15.43
CA ILE A 130 -6.28 -3.04 -14.71
C ILE A 130 -5.93 -4.43 -14.17
N LEU A 131 -4.73 -4.95 -14.42
CA LEU A 131 -4.52 -6.39 -14.28
C LEU A 131 -4.26 -6.81 -12.83
N HIS A 132 -3.57 -5.98 -12.04
CA HIS A 132 -2.95 -6.49 -10.82
C HIS A 132 -2.84 -5.50 -9.65
N THR A 133 -3.49 -4.34 -9.70
CA THR A 133 -3.21 -3.27 -8.73
C THR A 133 -4.45 -2.81 -7.97
N SER A 134 -4.32 -2.78 -6.66
CA SER A 134 -5.29 -2.19 -5.73
C SER A 134 -4.68 -0.96 -5.06
N VAL A 135 -5.35 -0.38 -4.06
CA VAL A 135 -4.74 0.63 -3.21
C VAL A 135 -5.13 0.42 -1.75
N ARG A 136 -4.13 0.47 -0.86
CA ARG A 136 -4.35 0.63 0.58
C ARG A 136 -4.06 2.07 0.97
N LEU A 137 -5.10 2.79 1.37
CA LEU A 137 -4.98 4.20 1.74
C LEU A 137 -4.27 4.35 3.09
N VAL A 138 -3.58 5.47 3.23
CA VAL A 138 -2.80 5.83 4.40
C VAL A 138 -3.13 7.25 4.84
N ARG A 139 -2.90 7.56 6.11
CA ARG A 139 -2.95 8.92 6.66
C ARG A 139 -1.82 9.14 7.67
N GLY A 140 -1.64 10.40 8.07
CA GLY A 140 -0.56 10.83 8.96
C GLY A 140 0.74 11.17 8.22
N THR A 141 1.82 11.36 8.97
CA THR A 141 3.15 11.70 8.46
C THR A 141 4.14 10.65 8.90
N MET A 142 4.87 10.07 7.94
CA MET A 142 5.87 9.05 8.24
C MET A 142 7.02 9.65 9.06
N ASP A 143 7.41 8.95 10.13
CA ASP A 143 8.56 9.30 10.95
C ASP A 143 9.84 9.40 10.07
N PRO A 144 10.51 10.57 10.03
CA PRO A 144 11.71 10.76 9.23
C PRO A 144 12.87 9.84 9.60
N GLU A 145 13.04 9.49 10.87
CA GLU A 145 14.08 8.57 11.33
C GLU A 145 13.78 7.14 10.93
N PHE A 146 12.50 6.76 10.95
CA PHE A 146 12.08 5.49 10.37
C PHE A 146 12.32 5.48 8.85
N LYS A 147 11.96 6.56 8.15
CA LYS A 147 12.18 6.71 6.72
C LYS A 147 13.65 6.50 6.32
N LYS A 148 14.59 7.07 7.08
CA LYS A 148 16.04 6.90 6.83
C LYS A 148 16.51 5.45 6.95
N LYS A 149 15.83 4.63 7.74
CA LYS A 149 16.13 3.21 7.93
C LYS A 149 15.54 2.33 6.84
N LEU A 150 14.57 2.83 6.06
CA LEU A 150 14.04 2.10 4.92
C LEU A 150 15.14 1.91 3.87
N GLY A 151 15.34 0.66 3.47
CA GLY A 151 16.26 0.34 2.38
C GLY A 151 15.78 0.86 1.03
N LYS A 152 16.63 0.75 0.01
CA LYS A 152 16.21 1.02 -1.38
C LYS A 152 15.19 -0.01 -1.83
N ILE A 153 14.17 0.46 -2.55
CA ILE A 153 13.20 -0.42 -3.21
C ILE A 153 13.86 -0.98 -4.48
N PRO A 154 14.06 -2.31 -4.60
CA PRO A 154 14.60 -2.90 -5.82
C PRO A 154 13.64 -2.69 -7.01
N PRO A 155 14.17 -2.49 -8.23
CA PRO A 155 13.35 -2.35 -9.43
C PRO A 155 12.65 -3.68 -9.74
N ARG A 156 11.39 -3.61 -10.18
CA ARG A 156 10.63 -4.78 -10.63
C ARG A 156 10.87 -5.04 -12.12
N LYS A 157 11.22 -6.28 -12.47
CA LYS A 157 11.37 -6.70 -13.87
C LYS A 157 10.07 -6.46 -14.64
N GLY A 158 10.15 -5.81 -15.81
CA GLY A 158 8.99 -5.45 -16.62
C GLY A 158 8.35 -4.11 -16.25
N LEU A 159 8.80 -3.45 -15.19
CA LEU A 159 8.44 -2.06 -14.86
C LEU A 159 9.67 -1.17 -14.97
N TYR A 160 9.44 0.10 -15.29
CA TYR A 160 10.53 1.06 -15.49
C TYR A 160 10.78 1.89 -14.22
N THR A 161 12.04 2.24 -13.97
CA THR A 161 12.43 3.15 -12.88
C THR A 161 13.03 4.44 -13.44
N SER A 162 12.92 5.54 -12.69
CA SER A 162 13.41 6.87 -13.11
C SER A 162 14.92 6.95 -13.36
N GLU A 163 15.68 5.91 -12.97
CA GLU A 163 17.13 5.80 -13.13
C GLU A 163 17.55 5.09 -14.44
N GLN A 164 16.61 4.62 -15.27
CA GLN A 164 16.89 3.87 -16.51
C GLN A 164 16.91 4.74 -17.78
N ARG A 165 17.45 5.96 -17.70
CA ARG A 165 17.64 6.81 -18.88
C ARG A 165 18.93 6.48 -19.63
#